data_AF-A0A7U6QLT0-F1
#
_entry.id   AF-A0A7U6QLT0-F1
#
_cell.length_a   1.000
_cell.length_b   1.000
_cell.length_c   1.000
_cell.angle_alpha   90.00
_cell.angle_beta   90.00
_cell.angle_gamma   90.00
#
_symmetry.space_group_name_H-M   'P 1'
#
loop_
_entity.id
_entity.type
_entity.pdbx_description
1 polymer ?
#
loop_
_entity_poly.entity_id
_entity_poly.type
_entity_poly.pdbx_seq_one_letter_code
_entity_poly.pdbx_strand_id
1 'polypeptide(L)'
;MAKKIKRIHGTLLQSAIDADVPIRPIVIAYVDKDGTLSDALPYYGKMTMTDSMKKVLDSKDVTAYVLPLAPIDPKGCTKSELTNLLQARMQEGLAELHSRVLRVPVED
;
A
#
# COMPACT_ATOMS: atom_id res chain seq x y z
N MET A 1 -4.22 3.98 10.93
CA MET A 1 -3.52 3.12 9.96
C MET A 1 -4.11 3.21 8.55
N ALA A 2 -3.42 2.74 7.50
CA ALA A 2 -3.88 2.81 6.11
C ALA A 2 -4.98 1.77 5.81
N LYS A 3 -6.19 1.99 6.36
CA LYS A 3 -7.39 1.20 6.10
C LYS A 3 -7.89 1.33 4.64
N LYS A 4 -7.40 2.34 3.93
CA LYS A 4 -7.74 2.66 2.55
C LYS A 4 -6.54 3.19 1.79
N ILE A 5 -6.56 3.01 0.47
CA ILE A 5 -5.59 3.64 -0.41
C ILE A 5 -5.91 5.13 -0.49
N LYS A 6 -4.94 5.98 -0.13
CA LYS A 6 -5.09 7.44 -0.28
C LYS A 6 -5.14 7.81 -1.76
N ARG A 7 -5.62 9.01 -2.06
CA ARG A 7 -5.66 9.54 -3.43
C ARG A 7 -4.27 9.48 -4.06
N ILE A 8 -4.19 8.85 -5.23
CA ILE A 8 -2.97 8.81 -6.03
C ILE A 8 -2.82 10.10 -6.84
N HIS A 9 -1.61 10.64 -6.83
CA HIS A 9 -1.25 11.81 -7.63
C HIS A 9 -0.81 11.35 -9.02
N GLY A 10 -1.65 11.59 -10.03
CA GLY A 10 -1.40 11.12 -11.41
C GLY A 10 -0.11 11.64 -12.05
N THR A 11 0.50 12.71 -11.54
CA THR A 11 1.83 13.18 -11.98
C THR A 11 2.93 12.15 -11.75
N LEU A 12 2.76 11.26 -10.78
CA LEU A 12 3.69 10.14 -10.54
C LEU A 12 3.67 9.10 -11.68
N LEU A 13 2.62 9.10 -12.51
CA LEU A 13 2.43 8.12 -13.57
C LEU A 13 2.85 8.65 -14.95
N GLN A 14 3.20 9.94 -15.06
CA GLN A 14 3.49 10.57 -16.34
C GLN A 14 4.71 9.93 -17.03
N SER A 15 5.75 9.58 -16.27
CA SER A 15 6.94 8.91 -16.81
C SER A 15 6.63 7.54 -17.41
N ALA A 16 5.68 6.80 -16.85
CA ALA A 16 5.26 5.51 -17.38
C ALA A 16 4.48 5.67 -18.69
N ILE A 17 3.65 6.71 -18.79
CA ILE A 17 2.93 7.07 -20.03
C ILE A 17 3.92 7.49 -21.11
N ASP A 18 4.84 8.39 -20.78
CA ASP A 18 5.81 8.95 -21.73
C ASP A 18 6.76 7.88 -22.28
N ALA A 19 7.11 6.88 -21.45
CA ALA A 19 7.99 5.78 -21.82
C ALA A 19 7.26 4.52 -22.35
N ASP A 20 5.92 4.52 -22.37
CA ASP A 20 5.09 3.35 -22.74
C ASP A 20 5.47 2.07 -21.98
N VAL A 21 5.69 2.20 -20.66
CA VAL A 21 6.10 1.08 -19.80
C VAL A 21 5.01 0.68 -18.80
N PRO A 22 4.74 -0.62 -18.59
CA PRO A 22 3.74 -1.06 -17.63
C PRO A 22 4.04 -0.64 -16.19
N ILE A 23 2.99 -0.28 -15.44
CA ILE A 23 3.06 -0.05 -13.99
C ILE A 23 2.61 -1.31 -13.27
N ARG A 24 3.39 -1.79 -12.29
CA ARG A 24 2.97 -2.90 -11.42
C ARG A 24 2.65 -2.37 -10.01
N PRO A 25 1.37 -2.33 -9.61
CA PRO A 25 1.00 -1.94 -8.25
C PRO A 25 1.39 -3.02 -7.24
N ILE A 26 1.73 -2.59 -6.03
CA ILE A 26 2.00 -3.48 -4.90
C ILE A 26 1.27 -2.89 -3.68
N VAL A 27 0.55 -3.73 -2.94
CA VAL A 27 -0.05 -3.36 -1.65
C VAL A 27 0.65 -4.10 -0.52
N ILE A 28 0.78 -3.43 0.62
CA ILE A 28 1.51 -3.95 1.79
C ILE A 28 0.64 -3.76 3.04
N ALA A 29 0.56 -4.80 3.87
CA ALA A 29 -0.10 -4.77 5.17
C ALA A 29 0.85 -5.28 6.26
N TYR A 30 0.94 -4.55 7.36
CA TYR A 30 1.68 -4.97 8.55
C TYR A 30 0.69 -5.53 9.56
N VAL A 31 0.93 -6.75 10.03
CA VAL A 31 -0.02 -7.48 10.88
C VAL A 31 0.72 -8.00 12.11
N ASP A 32 0.17 -7.75 13.28
CA ASP A 32 0.69 -8.27 14.54
C ASP A 32 0.37 -9.76 14.70
N LYS A 33 1.02 -10.46 15.64
CA LYS A 33 0.80 -11.89 15.90
C LYS A 33 -0.66 -12.27 16.19
N ASP A 34 -1.44 -11.35 16.74
CA ASP A 34 -2.87 -11.57 17.03
C ASP A 34 -3.74 -11.53 15.75
N GLY A 35 -3.17 -11.14 14.61
CA GLY A 35 -3.87 -11.04 13.33
C GLY A 35 -4.58 -9.71 13.11
N THR A 36 -4.25 -8.68 13.91
CA THR A 36 -4.72 -7.30 13.72
C THR A 36 -3.71 -6.45 12.95
N LEU A 37 -4.18 -5.34 12.37
CA LEU A 37 -3.30 -4.40 11.68
C LEU A 37 -2.37 -3.70 12.69
N SER A 38 -1.06 -3.74 12.43
CA SER A 38 -0.03 -3.20 13.32
C SER A 38 0.13 -1.68 13.25
N ASP A 39 -0.22 -0.98 14.33
CA ASP A 39 0.04 0.46 14.51
C ASP A 39 1.48 0.75 14.98
N ALA A 40 2.34 -0.27 15.10
CA ALA A 40 3.69 -0.13 15.66
C ALA A 40 4.64 0.65 14.74
N LEU A 41 4.50 0.50 13.42
CA LEU A 41 5.48 0.89 12.41
C LEU A 41 5.33 2.25 11.71
N PRO A 42 4.17 2.96 11.72
CA PRO A 42 4.10 4.24 11.01
C PRO A 42 5.09 5.27 11.59
N TYR A 43 5.99 5.80 10.75
CA TYR A 43 6.84 6.95 11.05
C TYR A 43 6.08 8.24 10.72
N TYR A 44 5.62 8.97 11.73
CA TYR A 44 4.86 10.21 11.55
C TYR A 44 5.03 11.17 12.74
N GLY A 45 4.69 12.45 12.52
CA GLY A 45 4.67 13.47 13.57
C GLY A 45 6.06 13.95 13.97
N LYS A 46 6.31 14.12 15.28
CA LYS A 46 7.57 14.61 15.85
C LYS A 46 8.56 13.48 16.19
N MET A 47 8.33 12.29 15.65
CA MET A 47 9.13 11.10 15.92
C MET A 47 10.51 11.26 15.27
N THR A 48 11.58 11.04 16.03
CA THR A 48 12.93 11.10 15.48
C THR A 48 13.26 9.81 14.74
N MET A 49 14.19 9.86 13.78
CA MET A 49 14.64 8.67 13.06
C MET A 49 15.11 7.56 14.02
N THR A 50 15.78 7.94 15.11
CA THR A 50 16.28 7.04 16.16
C THR A 50 15.15 6.32 16.89
N ASP A 51 14.05 7.02 17.18
CA ASP A 51 12.86 6.43 17.80
C ASP A 51 12.19 5.43 16.84
N SER A 52 12.16 5.75 15.54
CA SER A 52 11.66 4.84 14.50
C SER A 52 12.49 3.57 14.40
N MET A 53 13.82 3.70 14.39
CA MET A 53 14.71 2.54 14.31
C MET A 53 14.57 1.64 15.54
N LYS A 54 14.50 2.19 16.76
CA LYS A 54 14.26 1.38 17.96
C LYS A 54 12.91 0.66 17.90
N LYS A 55 11.85 1.34 17.48
CA LYS A 55 10.51 0.74 17.37
C LYS A 55 10.46 -0.42 16.37
N VAL A 56 11.17 -0.29 15.24
CA VAL A 56 11.33 -1.35 14.24
C VAL A 56 12.16 -2.52 14.77
N LEU A 57 13.22 -2.24 15.53
CA LEU A 57 14.08 -3.28 16.14
C LEU A 57 13.39 -4.03 17.29
N ASP A 58 12.51 -3.36 18.03
CA ASP A 58 11.75 -3.92 19.15
C ASP A 58 10.44 -4.60 18.73
N SER A 59 9.97 -4.38 17.49
CA SER A 59 8.78 -5.05 16.94
C SER A 59 9.12 -6.48 16.50
N LYS A 60 9.29 -7.37 17.48
CA LYS A 60 9.62 -8.79 17.24
C LYS A 60 8.48 -9.60 16.59
N ASP A 61 7.29 -9.02 16.49
CA ASP A 61 6.04 -9.76 16.30
C ASP A 61 5.16 -9.22 15.15
N VAL A 62 5.73 -8.39 14.26
CA VAL A 62 5.03 -7.82 13.11
C VAL A 62 5.42 -8.55 11.82
N THR A 63 4.44 -9.01 11.05
CA THR A 63 4.67 -9.59 9.72
C THR A 63 4.24 -8.60 8.64
N ALA A 64 5.13 -8.32 7.68
CA ALA A 64 4.81 -7.54 6.49
C ALA A 64 4.34 -8.49 5.37
N TYR A 65 3.06 -8.38 5.01
CA TYR A 65 2.50 -9.09 3.86
C TYR A 65 2.53 -8.18 2.64
N VAL A 66 3.00 -8.72 1.52
CA VAL A 66 3.17 -8.00 0.27
C VAL A 66 2.40 -8.71 -0.82
N LEU A 67 1.52 -7.98 -1.51
CA LEU A 67 0.74 -8.50 -2.64
C LEU A 67 1.03 -7.66 -3.89
N PRO A 68 1.83 -8.19 -4.83
CA PRO A 68 1.94 -7.64 -6.17
C PRO A 68 0.64 -7.85 -6.94
N LEU A 69 0.17 -6.81 -7.63
CA LEU A 69 -1.03 -6.86 -8.47
C LEU A 69 -0.66 -7.04 -9.95
N ALA A 70 -1.67 -7.29 -10.78
CA ALA A 70 -1.50 -7.36 -12.22
C ALA A 70 -0.91 -6.04 -12.77
N PRO A 71 0.04 -6.09 -13.73
CA PRO A 71 0.51 -4.90 -14.41
C PRO A 71 -0.63 -4.16 -15.11
N ILE A 72 -0.49 -2.84 -15.18
CA ILE A 72 -1.37 -1.96 -15.93
C ILE A 72 -0.55 -1.38 -17.08
N ASP A 73 -0.97 -1.67 -18.30
CA ASP A 73 -0.40 -1.07 -19.50
C ASP A 73 -0.92 0.37 -19.64
N PRO A 74 -0.04 1.39 -19.72
CA PRO A 74 -0.47 2.78 -19.89
C PRO A 74 -0.98 3.08 -21.31
N LYS A 75 -0.75 2.19 -22.28
CA LYS A 75 -1.02 2.45 -23.69
C LYS A 75 -2.48 2.78 -23.95
N GLY A 76 -2.70 3.94 -24.58
CA GLY A 76 -4.03 4.41 -24.93
C GLY A 76 -4.85 4.97 -23.77
N CYS A 77 -4.31 5.00 -22.54
CA CYS A 77 -4.94 5.66 -21.40
C CYS A 77 -4.48 7.11 -21.28
N THR A 78 -5.41 8.02 -20.97
CA THR A 78 -5.06 9.32 -20.43
C THR A 78 -4.51 9.17 -19.01
N LYS A 79 -3.74 10.18 -18.55
CA LYS A 79 -3.26 10.25 -17.17
C LYS A 79 -4.37 10.07 -16.12
N SER A 80 -5.55 10.64 -16.38
CA SER A 80 -6.69 10.55 -15.46
C SER A 80 -7.24 9.12 -15.39
N GLU A 81 -7.44 8.49 -16.54
CA GLU A 81 -7.91 7.10 -16.63
C GLU A 81 -6.94 6.13 -15.95
N LEU A 82 -5.64 6.27 -16.23
CA LEU A 82 -4.60 5.45 -15.61
C LEU A 82 -4.57 5.64 -14.08
N THR A 83 -4.73 6.88 -13.61
CA THR A 83 -4.78 7.17 -12.17
C THR A 83 -5.99 6.52 -11.50
N ASN A 84 -7.17 6.63 -12.12
CA ASN A 84 -8.40 6.04 -11.59
C ASN A 84 -8.36 4.51 -11.60
N LEU A 85 -7.85 3.92 -12.67
CA LEU A 85 -7.66 2.48 -12.79
C LEU A 85 -6.69 1.96 -11.72
N LEU A 86 -5.57 2.63 -11.54
CA LEU A 86 -4.59 2.30 -10.50
C LEU A 86 -5.21 2.42 -9.10
N GLN A 87 -5.95 3.49 -8.82
CA GLN A 87 -6.64 3.70 -7.53
C GLN A 87 -7.61 2.55 -7.22
N ALA A 88 -8.44 2.17 -8.20
CA ALA A 88 -9.41 1.09 -8.04
C ALA A 88 -8.70 -0.25 -7.79
N ARG A 89 -7.70 -0.59 -8.60
CA ARG A 89 -6.95 -1.85 -8.47
C ARG A 89 -6.21 -1.96 -7.15
N MET A 90 -5.60 -0.87 -6.68
CA MET A 90 -4.94 -0.87 -5.38
C MET A 90 -5.95 -1.01 -4.24
N GLN A 91 -7.15 -0.42 -4.34
CA GLN A 91 -8.18 -0.55 -3.33
C GLN A 91 -8.73 -1.98 -3.27
N GLU A 92 -9.01 -2.59 -4.42
CA GLU A 92 -9.41 -4.00 -4.55
C GLU A 92 -8.33 -4.94 -4.00
N GLY A 93 -7.08 -4.74 -4.41
CA GLY A 93 -5.95 -5.54 -3.94
C GLY A 93 -5.68 -5.39 -2.44
N LEU A 94 -5.90 -4.21 -1.87
CA LEU A 94 -5.80 -4.01 -0.42
C LEU A 94 -6.89 -4.79 0.33
N ALA A 95 -8.13 -4.74 -0.16
CA ALA A 95 -9.23 -5.51 0.43
C ALA A 95 -8.98 -7.03 0.33
N GLU A 96 -8.49 -7.50 -0.81
CA GLU A 96 -8.05 -8.88 -1.02
C GLU A 96 -6.96 -9.26 -0.02
N LEU A 97 -5.91 -8.44 0.11
CA LEU A 97 -4.83 -8.69 1.05
C LEU A 97 -5.35 -8.78 2.48
N HIS A 98 -6.15 -7.79 2.92
CA HIS A 98 -6.75 -7.78 4.25
C HIS A 98 -7.58 -9.03 4.54
N SER A 99 -8.41 -9.48 3.59
CA SER A 99 -9.21 -10.70 3.76
C SER A 99 -8.39 -11.98 3.96
N ARG A 100 -7.13 -11.99 3.49
CA ARG A 100 -6.22 -13.14 3.60
C ARG A 100 -5.42 -13.14 4.89
N VAL A 101 -5.05 -11.97 5.40
CA VAL A 101 -4.01 -11.84 6.43
C VAL A 101 -4.54 -11.39 7.78
N LEU A 102 -5.75 -10.81 7.83
CA LEU A 102 -6.35 -10.33 9.06
C LEU A 102 -7.31 -11.36 9.65
N ARG A 103 -7.22 -11.55 10.97
CA ARG A 103 -8.17 -12.37 11.74
C ARG A 103 -9.37 -11.55 12.23
N VAL A 104 -9.17 -10.24 12.37
CA VAL A 104 -10.21 -9.29 12.76
C VAL A 104 -10.49 -8.37 11.57
N PRO A 105 -11.77 -8.18 11.18
CA PRO A 105 -12.12 -7.25 10.11
C PRO A 105 -11.62 -5.84 10.40
N VAL A 106 -11.20 -5.12 9.35
CA VAL A 106 -10.88 -3.69 9.48
C VAL A 106 -12.20 -2.93 9.53
N GLU A 107 -12.53 -2.33 10.68
CA GLU A 107 -13.63 -1.37 10.76
C GLU A 107 -13.31 -0.13 9.92
N ASP A 108 -14.28 0.46 9.21
CA ASP A 108 -14.09 1.65 8.36
C ASP A 108 -13.67 2.91 9.15
#